data_AF-A0AAW8KN72-F1
#
_entry.id   AF-A0AAW8KN72-F1
#
_cell.length_a   1.000
_cell.length_b   1.000
_cell.length_c   1.000
_cell.angle_alpha   90.00
_cell.angle_beta   90.00
_cell.angle_gamma   90.00
#
_symmetry.space_group_name_H-M   'P 1'
#
loop_
_entity.id
_entity.type
_entity.pdbx_description
1 polymer ?
#
loop_
_entity_poly.entity_id
_entity_poly.type
_entity_poly.pdbx_seq_one_letter_code
_entity_poly.pdbx_strand_id
1 'polypeptide(L)' 'GLYDAIVIAVAHNQFKSMSVDEFHALGKEKHVLYDLKYILDKEESNLRL' A
#
# COMPACT_ATOMS: atom_id res chain seq x y z
N GLY A 1 -10.29 4.62 6.16
CA GLY A 1 -10.40 4.98 4.73
C GLY A 1 -11.60 4.34 4.05
N LEU A 2 -11.65 4.46 2.73
CA LEU A 2 -12.80 4.14 1.88
C LEU A 2 -12.59 2.88 1.02
N TYR A 3 -11.35 2.46 0.80
CA TYR A 3 -11.03 1.40 -0.16
C TYR A 3 -10.95 0.02 0.49
N ASP A 4 -11.53 -0.98 -0.16
CA ASP A 4 -11.40 -2.40 0.23
C ASP A 4 -10.05 -2.99 -0.21
N ALA A 5 -9.43 -2.42 -1.24
CA ALA A 5 -8.13 -2.83 -1.73
C ALA A 5 -7.34 -1.64 -2.31
N ILE A 6 -6.03 -1.67 -2.13
CA ILE A 6 -5.07 -0.69 -2.63
C ILE A 6 -3.96 -1.46 -3.34
N VAL A 7 -3.69 -1.10 -4.60
CA VAL A 7 -2.66 -1.75 -5.42
C VAL A 7 -1.63 -0.71 -5.88
N ILE A 8 -0.38 -0.90 -5.49
CA ILE A 8 0.73 -0.03 -5.88
C ILE A 8 1.33 -0.58 -7.17
N ALA A 9 0.76 -0.17 -8.30
CA ALA A 9 1.15 -0.69 -9.61
C ALA A 9 2.42 -0.03 -10.20
N VAL A 10 2.78 1.17 -9.75
CA VAL A 10 3.92 1.94 -10.27
C VAL A 10 4.62 2.66 -9.10
N ALA A 11 5.95 2.64 -9.10
CA ALA A 11 6.78 3.22 -8.04
C ALA A 11 6.97 4.75 -8.22
N HIS A 12 5.87 5.50 -8.32
CA HIS A 12 5.94 6.97 -8.41
C HIS A 12 6.55 7.55 -7.13
N ASN A 13 7.34 8.62 -7.26
CA ASN A 13 8.02 9.26 -6.12
C ASN A 13 7.05 9.65 -5.01
N GLN A 14 5.84 10.11 -5.36
CA GLN A 14 4.80 10.44 -4.38
C GLN A 14 4.47 9.25 -3.45
N PHE A 15 4.41 8.02 -3.98
CA PHE A 15 4.08 6.82 -3.19
C PHE A 15 5.27 6.34 -2.37
N LYS A 16 6.49 6.52 -2.87
CA LYS A 16 7.72 6.24 -2.11
C LYS A 16 7.93 7.18 -0.93
N SER A 17 7.36 8.38 -1.01
CA SER A 17 7.42 9.39 0.05
C SER A 17 6.32 9.22 1.10
N MET A 18 5.35 8.33 0.86
CA MET A 18 4.31 8.00 1.84
C MET A 18 4.78 6.88 2.76
N SER A 19 4.37 6.95 4.02
CA SER A 19 4.47 5.89 5.03
C SER A 19 3.39 4.83 4.84
N VAL A 20 3.60 3.62 5.39
CA VAL A 20 2.60 2.55 5.38
C VAL A 20 1.28 2.97 6.04
N ASP A 21 1.34 3.75 7.12
CA ASP A 21 0.16 4.24 7.84
C ASP A 21 -0.69 5.16 6.96
N GLU A 22 -0.07 5.96 6.09
CA GLU A 22 -0.79 6.78 5.12
C GLU A 22 -1.52 5.92 4.09
N PHE A 23 -0.97 4.77 3.68
CA PHE A 23 -1.69 3.82 2.84
C PHE A 23 -2.84 3.15 3.59
N HIS A 24 -2.63 2.72 4.84
CA HIS A 24 -3.68 2.12 5.67
C HIS A 24 -4.82 3.11 5.94
N ALA A 25 -4.53 4.41 6.08
CA ALA A 25 -5.55 5.44 6.25
C ALA A 25 -6.51 5.53 5.05
N LEU A 26 -6.04 5.22 3.84
CA LEU A 26 -6.87 5.16 2.63
C LEU A 26 -7.80 3.94 2.64
N GLY A 27 -7.39 2.83 3.25
CA GLY A 27 -8.14 1.58 3.34
C GLY A 27 -9.21 1.58 4.43
N LYS A 28 -10.25 0.75 4.29
CA LYS A 28 -11.15 0.43 5.41
C LYS A 28 -10.39 -0.35 6.50
N GLU A 29 -10.99 -0.56 7.68
CA GLU A 29 -10.35 -1.35 8.76
C GLU A 29 -9.87 -2.72 8.26
N LYS A 30 -10.71 -3.41 7.49
CA LYS A 30 -10.33 -4.61 6.74
C LYS A 30 -10.15 -4.24 5.27
N HIS A 31 -8.91 -4.29 4.79
CA HIS A 31 -8.56 -4.04 3.40
C HIS A 31 -7.36 -4.90 2.99
N VAL A 32 -7.06 -4.90 1.69
CA VAL A 32 -5.84 -5.52 1.13
C VAL A 32 -4.91 -4.43 0.61
N LEU A 33 -3.65 -4.45 1.04
CA LEU A 33 -2.57 -3.64 0.49
C LEU A 33 -1.61 -4.53 -0.31
N TYR A 34 -1.60 -4.34 -1.63
CA TYR A 34 -0.75 -5.09 -2.56
C TYR A 34 0.32 -4.18 -3.16
N ASP A 35 1.58 -4.42 -2.80
CA ASP A 35 2.74 -3.75 -3.37
C ASP A 35 3.38 -4.58 -4.48
N LEU A 36 3.21 -4.17 -5.75
CA LEU A 36 3.83 -4.82 -6.93
C LEU A 36 5.22 -4.26 -7.25
N LYS A 37 5.70 -3.29 -6.48
CA LYS A 37 6.91 -2.51 -6.81
C LYS A 37 7.90 -2.42 -5.67
N TYR A 38 7.65 -3.13 -4.57
CA TYR A 38 8.51 -3.24 -3.41
C TYR A 38 8.92 -1.87 -2.85
N ILE A 39 7.98 -0.93 -2.81
CA ILE A 39 8.22 0.39 -2.21
C ILE A 39 7.99 0.38 -0.70
N LEU A 40 7.28 -0.61 -0.18
CA LEU A 40 7.07 -0.85 1.26
C LEU A 40 7.96 -1.97 1.78
N ASP A 41 8.16 -2.02 3.09
CA ASP A 41 8.85 -3.14 3.72
C ASP A 41 8.08 -4.44 3.52
N LYS A 42 8.80 -5.57 3.62
CA LYS A 42 8.22 -6.88 3.30
C LYS A 42 7.02 -7.23 4.16
N GLU A 43 7.05 -6.84 5.43
CA GLU A 43 6.01 -7.14 6.42
C GLU A 43 4.84 -6.16 6.37
N GLU A 44 4.95 -5.08 5.61
CA GLU A 44 3.97 -3.98 5.53
C GLU A 44 2.91 -4.19 4.44
N SER A 45 3.01 -5.25 3.65
CA SER A 45 2.10 -5.53 2.53
C SER A 45 1.50 -6.93 2.64
N ASN A 46 0.22 -7.06 2.31
CA ASN A 46 -0.48 -8.35 2.41
C ASN A 46 -0.06 -9.30 1.28
N LEU A 47 0.24 -8.75 0.11
CA LEU A 47 0.65 -9.47 -1.08
C LEU A 47 1.81 -8.71 -1.73
N ARG A 48 2.74 -9.45 -2.32
CA ARG A 48 3.91 -8.93 -3.05
C ARG A 48 4.17 -9.84 -4.26
N LEU A 49 4.57 -9.23 -5.38
CA LEU A 49 5.10 -9.94 -6.54
C LEU A 49 6.54 -9.51 -6.73
#